data_AF-P75156-F1
#
_entry.id   AF-P75156-F1
#
_cell.length_a   1.000
_cell.length_b   1.000
_cell.length_c   1.000
_cell.angle_alpha   90.00
_cell.angle_beta   90.00
_cell.angle_gamma   90.00
#
_symmetry.space_group_name_H-M   'P 1'
#
loop_
_entity.id
_entity.type
_entity.pdbx_description
1 polymer ?
#
loop_
_entity_poly.entity_id
_entity_poly.type
_entity_poly.pdbx_seq_one_letter_code
_entity_poly.pdbx_strand_id
1 'polypeptide(L)'
;MNKKRLLPKASLGALFMLFGTALTACSNSDFQTNLTSLNQLREGVNQNTSLTQDKKAFVESLQKAFENNPEGTTKVLLDAWKFTLLDSKILESKDPSRFVKAFGSGKSNEDVEPNASVKGLRLDKRFEPSTANIINNVISLNEQKVEAFNIQYKSRTSFKVQVKLNAQGKYQKSQVQSYLQQIGLNDGDLKQESGTLSADLIFTYTVPESNLFSRKNFDTLMKKINFNTTLKIDMVGKDEIMKKILQSTTFTNNLSSQTFQDQSIDLLPYLLYSIL
;
A
#
# COMPACT_ATOMS: atom_id res chain seq x y z
N MET A 1 -66.55 23.69 26.35
CA MET A 1 -66.41 22.21 26.29
C MET A 1 -66.29 21.77 24.85
N ASN A 2 -65.12 21.30 24.42
CA ASN A 2 -64.96 20.19 23.47
C ASN A 2 -63.46 19.95 23.24
N LYS A 3 -62.93 18.95 23.95
CA LYS A 3 -61.54 18.49 23.88
C LYS A 3 -61.37 17.68 22.59
N LYS A 4 -60.62 18.21 21.61
CA LYS A 4 -60.22 17.46 20.41
C LYS A 4 -59.15 16.44 20.80
N ARG A 5 -59.55 15.17 20.96
CA ARG A 5 -58.65 14.01 21.15
C ARG A 5 -57.97 13.69 19.82
N LEU A 6 -56.66 13.86 19.76
CA LEU A 6 -55.82 13.39 18.67
C LEU A 6 -55.61 11.87 18.85
N LEU A 7 -56.21 11.06 17.97
CA LEU A 7 -55.99 9.61 17.91
C LEU A 7 -54.63 9.32 17.23
N PRO A 8 -53.75 8.54 17.87
CA PRO A 8 -52.45 8.18 17.31
C PRO A 8 -52.62 7.04 16.29
N LYS A 9 -52.15 7.27 15.06
CA LYS A 9 -51.99 6.23 14.04
C LYS A 9 -50.74 5.40 14.35
N ALA A 10 -50.90 4.36 15.17
CA ALA A 10 -49.91 3.29 15.23
C ALA A 10 -50.05 2.46 13.95
N SER A 11 -49.09 2.55 13.03
CA SER A 11 -49.05 1.70 11.84
C SER A 11 -48.61 0.30 12.25
N LEU A 12 -49.59 -0.61 12.39
CA LEU A 12 -49.36 -2.05 12.28
C LEU A 12 -48.90 -2.35 10.85
N GLY A 13 -47.69 -2.86 10.68
CA GLY A 13 -47.23 -3.24 9.36
C GLY A 13 -45.78 -3.69 9.28
N ALA A 14 -45.37 -4.66 10.09
CA ALA A 14 -44.31 -5.62 9.74
C ALA A 14 -44.24 -6.67 10.85
N LEU A 15 -45.25 -7.54 10.84
CA LEU A 15 -45.21 -8.83 11.51
C LEU A 15 -44.07 -9.63 10.84
N PHE A 16 -42.85 -9.51 11.36
CA PHE A 16 -41.71 -10.32 10.93
C PHE A 16 -42.00 -11.77 11.33
N MET A 17 -42.58 -12.52 10.40
CA MET A 17 -42.73 -13.96 10.52
C MET A 17 -41.34 -14.60 10.51
N LEU A 18 -40.93 -14.98 11.72
CA LEU A 18 -40.10 -16.12 12.10
C LEU A 18 -39.83 -17.11 10.95
N PHE A 19 -38.87 -16.79 10.08
CA PHE A 19 -38.14 -17.80 9.36
C PHE A 19 -37.19 -18.44 10.36
N GLY A 20 -37.60 -19.61 10.85
CA GLY A 20 -36.72 -20.56 11.51
C GLY A 20 -35.64 -21.01 10.54
N THR A 21 -34.60 -20.20 10.40
CA THR A 21 -33.31 -20.73 9.97
C THR A 21 -32.77 -21.46 11.17
N ALA A 22 -32.72 -22.79 11.05
CA ALA A 22 -31.89 -23.62 11.88
C ALA A 22 -30.49 -23.00 11.85
N LEU A 23 -30.16 -22.24 12.89
CA LEU A 23 -28.81 -21.87 13.22
C LEU A 23 -28.15 -23.21 13.56
N THR A 24 -27.67 -23.93 12.55
CA THR A 24 -26.48 -24.75 12.70
C THR A 24 -25.51 -23.84 13.41
N ALA A 25 -25.39 -24.05 14.72
CA ALA A 25 -24.38 -23.42 15.55
C ALA A 25 -23.09 -23.62 14.76
N CYS A 26 -22.61 -22.52 14.16
CA CYS A 26 -21.35 -22.50 13.47
C CYS A 26 -20.37 -23.05 14.48
N SER A 27 -19.96 -24.31 14.30
CA SER A 27 -18.75 -24.84 14.90
C SER A 27 -17.75 -23.73 14.77
N ASN A 28 -17.26 -23.17 15.88
CA ASN A 28 -16.19 -22.20 15.87
C ASN A 28 -15.10 -22.81 14.99
N SER A 29 -15.06 -22.39 13.72
CA SER A 29 -14.10 -22.90 12.76
C SER A 29 -12.83 -22.22 13.19
N ASP A 30 -12.08 -22.91 14.05
CA ASP A 30 -10.84 -22.42 14.59
C ASP A 30 -9.97 -22.01 13.40
N PHE A 31 -9.58 -20.74 13.38
CA PHE A 31 -8.75 -20.19 12.33
C PHE A 31 -7.50 -21.06 12.14
N GLN A 32 -7.26 -21.54 10.93
CA GLN A 32 -6.11 -22.41 10.64
C GLN A 32 -4.80 -21.68 10.99
N THR A 33 -4.10 -22.16 12.02
CA THR A 33 -2.84 -21.57 12.48
C THR A 33 -1.63 -22.04 11.69
N ASN A 34 -1.75 -23.07 10.86
CA ASN A 34 -0.69 -23.50 9.95
C ASN A 34 -0.94 -22.93 8.53
N LEU A 35 -0.76 -21.62 8.37
CA LEU A 35 -0.91 -20.94 7.08
C LEU A 35 0.30 -21.20 6.18
N THR A 36 0.06 -21.70 4.96
CA THR A 36 1.11 -21.91 3.95
C THR A 36 0.80 -21.25 2.60
N SER A 37 -0.40 -20.71 2.40
CA SER A 37 -0.77 -20.01 1.16
C SER A 37 -1.89 -18.96 1.36
N LEU A 38 -1.95 -17.98 0.46
CA LEU A 38 -3.02 -16.97 0.45
C LEU A 38 -4.41 -17.58 0.21
N ASN A 39 -4.51 -18.68 -0.54
CA ASN A 39 -5.79 -19.35 -0.78
C ASN A 39 -6.33 -20.01 0.49
N GLN A 40 -5.48 -20.65 1.29
CA GLN A 40 -5.89 -21.17 2.61
C GLN A 40 -6.41 -20.05 3.52
N LEU A 41 -5.76 -18.88 3.51
CA LEU A 41 -6.26 -17.73 4.26
C LEU A 41 -7.65 -17.28 3.78
N ARG A 42 -7.85 -17.19 2.46
CA ARG A 42 -9.15 -16.85 1.86
C ARG A 42 -10.24 -17.86 2.26
N GLU A 43 -9.94 -19.15 2.18
CA GLU A 43 -10.88 -20.21 2.58
C GLU A 43 -11.25 -20.11 4.06
N GLY A 44 -10.26 -19.96 4.95
CA GLY A 44 -10.51 -19.82 6.39
C GLY A 44 -11.33 -18.57 6.73
N VAL A 45 -11.09 -17.46 6.04
CA VAL A 45 -11.86 -16.21 6.22
C VAL A 45 -13.28 -16.33 5.64
N ASN A 46 -13.46 -17.02 4.51
CA ASN A 46 -14.78 -17.25 3.93
C ASN A 46 -15.66 -18.14 4.84
N GLN A 47 -15.04 -19.06 5.57
CA GLN A 47 -15.72 -19.88 6.58
C GLN A 47 -16.00 -19.13 7.88
N ASN A 48 -15.27 -18.04 8.14
CA ASN A 48 -15.44 -17.22 9.35
C ASN A 48 -15.38 -15.72 8.99
N THR A 49 -16.45 -15.24 8.35
CA THR A 49 -16.55 -13.86 7.84
C THR A 49 -16.46 -12.79 8.94
N SER A 50 -16.68 -13.17 10.21
CA SER A 50 -16.51 -12.26 11.36
C SER A 50 -15.06 -11.75 11.50
N LEU A 51 -14.07 -12.53 11.04
CA LEU A 51 -12.66 -12.14 11.10
C LEU A 51 -12.38 -10.87 10.29
N THR A 52 -12.99 -10.67 9.11
CA THR A 52 -12.74 -9.44 8.32
C THR A 52 -13.50 -8.23 8.85
N GLN A 53 -14.53 -8.44 9.68
CA GLN A 53 -15.29 -7.39 10.32
C GLN A 53 -14.57 -6.85 11.56
N ASP A 54 -13.90 -7.72 12.33
CA ASP A 54 -13.05 -7.34 13.45
C ASP A 54 -11.56 -7.46 13.12
N LYS A 55 -10.99 -6.34 12.65
CA LYS A 55 -9.55 -6.24 12.35
C LYS A 55 -8.65 -6.63 13.53
N LYS A 56 -9.08 -6.43 14.78
CA LYS A 56 -8.29 -6.83 15.95
C LYS A 56 -8.21 -8.35 16.05
N ALA A 57 -9.36 -9.02 16.02
CA ALA A 57 -9.44 -10.48 16.03
C ALA A 57 -8.68 -11.11 14.86
N PHE A 58 -8.70 -10.47 13.68
CA PHE A 58 -7.92 -10.93 12.53
C PHE A 58 -6.42 -10.85 12.76
N VAL A 59 -5.91 -9.73 13.28
CA VAL A 59 -4.48 -9.57 13.61
C VAL A 59 -4.06 -10.57 14.69
N GLU A 60 -4.89 -10.80 15.72
CA GLU A 60 -4.64 -11.82 16.74
C GLU A 60 -4.55 -13.24 16.15
N SER A 61 -5.44 -13.56 15.21
CA SER A 61 -5.46 -14.86 14.54
C SER A 61 -4.21 -15.06 13.67
N LEU A 62 -3.82 -14.03 12.93
CA LEU A 62 -2.58 -14.03 12.14
C LEU A 62 -1.32 -14.07 13.01
N GLN A 63 -1.35 -13.45 14.19
CA GLN A 63 -0.26 -13.55 15.16
C GLN A 63 -0.09 -14.99 15.66
N LYS A 64 -1.19 -15.67 16.01
CA LYS A 64 -1.17 -17.09 16.40
C LYS A 64 -0.67 -17.98 15.26
N ALA A 65 -1.09 -17.71 14.02
CA ALA A 65 -0.56 -18.42 12.85
C ALA A 65 0.95 -18.20 12.67
N PHE A 66 1.43 -16.97 12.90
CA PHE A 66 2.85 -16.67 12.86
C PHE A 66 3.63 -17.38 13.97
N GLU A 67 3.10 -17.48 15.18
CA GLU A 67 3.75 -18.21 16.28
C GLU A 67 3.91 -19.71 15.96
N ASN A 68 2.91 -20.31 15.31
CA ASN A 68 2.92 -21.72 14.94
C ASN A 68 3.75 -21.99 13.68
N ASN A 69 3.63 -21.16 12.65
CA ASN A 69 4.38 -21.26 11.40
C ASN A 69 4.85 -19.87 10.93
N PRO A 70 5.99 -19.36 11.45
CA PRO A 70 6.49 -18.04 11.12
C PRO A 70 6.81 -17.86 9.64
N GLU A 71 7.41 -18.88 9.02
CA GLU A 71 7.82 -18.84 7.61
C GLU A 71 6.60 -18.85 6.68
N GLY A 72 5.69 -19.80 6.86
CA GLY A 72 4.48 -19.93 6.06
C GLY A 72 3.60 -18.69 6.19
N THR A 73 3.37 -18.22 7.42
CA THR A 73 2.57 -17.00 7.65
C THR A 73 3.22 -15.78 6.99
N THR A 74 4.54 -15.59 7.13
CA THR A 74 5.21 -14.45 6.48
C THR A 74 5.11 -14.51 4.96
N LYS A 75 5.23 -15.70 4.35
CA LYS A 75 5.01 -15.87 2.90
C LYS A 75 3.60 -15.44 2.51
N VAL A 76 2.58 -15.82 3.26
CA VAL A 76 1.19 -15.38 3.01
C VAL A 76 1.03 -13.86 3.09
N LEU A 77 1.68 -13.20 4.07
CA LEU A 77 1.67 -11.74 4.15
C LEU A 77 2.28 -11.08 2.90
N LEU A 78 3.42 -11.59 2.44
CA LEU A 78 4.12 -11.06 1.26
C LEU A 78 3.36 -11.39 -0.04
N ASP A 79 2.74 -12.56 -0.13
CA ASP A 79 1.90 -12.95 -1.26
C ASP A 79 0.66 -12.06 -1.38
N ALA A 80 0.04 -11.68 -0.26
CA ALA A 80 -1.07 -10.72 -0.26
C ALA A 80 -0.62 -9.33 -0.74
N TRP A 81 0.58 -8.90 -0.33
CA TRP A 81 1.16 -7.65 -0.82
C TRP A 81 1.41 -7.70 -2.34
N LYS A 82 2.03 -8.77 -2.82
CA LYS A 82 2.24 -9.02 -4.25
C LYS A 82 0.92 -9.05 -5.02
N PHE A 83 -0.05 -9.83 -4.57
CA PHE A 83 -1.36 -9.95 -5.21
C PHE A 83 -2.03 -8.59 -5.34
N THR A 84 -2.03 -7.81 -4.26
CA THR A 84 -2.66 -6.49 -4.24
C THR A 84 -1.99 -5.54 -5.23
N LEU A 85 -0.66 -5.52 -5.29
CA LEU A 85 0.06 -4.59 -6.17
C LEU A 85 0.08 -5.03 -7.64
N LEU A 86 0.39 -6.30 -7.91
CA LEU A 86 0.68 -6.80 -9.25
C LEU A 86 -0.56 -7.39 -9.93
N ASP A 87 -1.30 -8.26 -9.23
CA ASP A 87 -2.42 -8.99 -9.83
C ASP A 87 -3.69 -8.13 -9.84
N SER A 88 -3.97 -7.47 -8.71
CA SER A 88 -5.13 -6.60 -8.55
C SER A 88 -4.90 -5.17 -9.03
N LYS A 89 -3.62 -4.81 -9.30
CA LYS A 89 -3.21 -3.53 -9.88
C LYS A 89 -3.78 -2.31 -9.15
N ILE A 90 -3.77 -2.34 -7.82
CA ILE A 90 -4.44 -1.32 -6.98
C ILE A 90 -4.02 0.13 -7.27
N LEU A 91 -2.80 0.33 -7.80
CA LEU A 91 -2.29 1.65 -8.17
C LEU A 91 -2.84 2.17 -9.50
N GLU A 92 -3.28 1.28 -10.39
CA GLU A 92 -3.83 1.57 -11.72
C GLU A 92 -5.37 1.64 -11.67
N SER A 93 -5.99 0.67 -11.01
CA SER A 93 -7.43 0.59 -10.83
C SER A 93 -7.76 -0.02 -9.46
N LYS A 94 -8.66 0.62 -8.72
CA LYS A 94 -9.10 0.13 -7.41
C LYS A 94 -10.61 0.03 -7.37
N ASP A 95 -11.10 -1.03 -6.72
CA ASP A 95 -12.47 -1.06 -6.21
C ASP A 95 -12.55 -0.11 -5.02
N PRO A 96 -13.29 1.01 -5.10
CA PRO A 96 -13.35 1.99 -4.02
C PRO A 96 -13.88 1.40 -2.71
N SER A 97 -14.85 0.49 -2.79
CA SER A 97 -15.47 -0.12 -1.61
C SER A 97 -14.49 -1.04 -0.88
N ARG A 98 -13.76 -1.86 -1.65
CA ARG A 98 -12.73 -2.76 -1.15
C ARG A 98 -11.54 -1.99 -0.60
N PHE A 99 -11.12 -0.94 -1.30
CA PHE A 99 -10.03 -0.06 -0.88
C PHE A 99 -10.32 0.60 0.46
N VAL A 100 -11.50 1.21 0.64
CA VAL A 100 -11.87 1.87 1.89
C VAL A 100 -11.96 0.88 3.05
N LYS A 101 -12.49 -0.33 2.83
CA LYS A 101 -12.52 -1.39 3.87
C LYS A 101 -11.11 -1.83 4.29
N ALA A 102 -10.22 -2.01 3.31
CA ALA A 102 -8.86 -2.47 3.53
C ALA A 102 -7.96 -1.39 4.15
N PHE A 103 -7.79 -0.26 3.45
CA PHE A 103 -6.85 0.82 3.81
C PHE A 103 -7.44 1.82 4.80
N GLY A 104 -8.77 2.01 4.81
CA GLY A 104 -9.47 2.96 5.67
C GLY A 104 -9.99 4.18 4.91
N SER A 105 -10.89 4.92 5.55
CA SER A 105 -11.42 6.18 5.03
C SER A 105 -10.34 7.26 4.97
N GLY A 106 -10.43 8.13 3.96
CA GLY A 106 -9.45 9.21 3.74
C GLY A 106 -8.10 8.77 3.16
N LYS A 107 -7.92 7.48 2.89
CA LYS A 107 -6.72 6.96 2.22
C LYS A 107 -6.78 7.12 0.72
N SER A 108 -5.60 7.25 0.09
CA SER A 108 -5.46 7.38 -1.36
C SER A 108 -4.37 6.45 -1.91
N ASN A 109 -4.08 6.52 -3.21
CA ASN A 109 -2.99 5.75 -3.82
C ASN A 109 -1.61 6.15 -3.25
N GLU A 110 -1.49 7.34 -2.66
CA GLU A 110 -0.27 7.79 -1.99
C GLU A 110 0.02 7.02 -0.68
N ASP A 111 -1.00 6.38 -0.11
CA ASP A 111 -0.89 5.52 1.08
C ASP A 111 -0.58 4.05 0.74
N VAL A 112 -0.56 3.67 -0.54
CA VAL A 112 -0.19 2.33 -0.99
C VAL A 112 1.33 2.29 -1.17
N GLU A 113 2.02 1.34 -0.55
CA GLU A 113 3.47 1.20 -0.61
C GLU A 113 3.90 0.01 -1.48
N PRO A 114 4.88 0.18 -2.39
CA PRO A 114 5.45 1.45 -2.85
C PRO A 114 4.54 2.19 -3.84
N ASN A 115 4.83 3.48 -4.03
CA ASN A 115 4.21 4.31 -5.06
C ASN A 115 5.15 5.47 -5.49
N ALA A 116 4.81 6.13 -6.60
CA ALA A 116 5.60 7.20 -7.23
C ALA A 116 5.35 8.62 -6.66
N SER A 117 4.48 8.79 -5.66
CA SER A 117 4.21 10.10 -5.06
C SER A 117 5.37 10.61 -4.20
N VAL A 118 5.30 11.87 -3.76
CA VAL A 118 6.20 12.48 -2.77
C VAL A 118 6.41 11.57 -1.56
N LYS A 119 5.30 11.07 -0.99
CA LYS A 119 5.31 10.19 0.18
C LYS A 119 5.92 8.84 -0.16
N GLY A 120 5.55 8.25 -1.30
CA GLY A 120 6.05 6.95 -1.75
C GLY A 120 7.56 6.95 -2.00
N LEU A 121 8.05 8.00 -2.67
CA LEU A 121 9.47 8.24 -2.94
C LEU A 121 10.24 8.82 -1.75
N ARG A 122 9.57 9.15 -0.64
CA ARG A 122 10.17 9.76 0.56
C ARG A 122 10.87 11.10 0.24
N LEU A 123 10.37 11.87 -0.72
CA LEU A 123 11.01 13.13 -1.13
C LEU A 123 11.04 14.15 0.01
N ASP A 124 10.00 14.16 0.84
CA ASP A 124 9.90 14.92 2.10
C ASP A 124 10.96 14.55 3.14
N LYS A 125 11.50 13.32 3.08
CA LYS A 125 12.60 12.87 3.94
C LYS A 125 13.99 13.07 3.31
N ARG A 126 14.05 13.17 1.98
CA ARG A 126 15.30 13.36 1.23
C ARG A 126 15.69 14.84 1.09
N PHE A 127 14.70 15.73 1.16
CA PHE A 127 14.86 17.13 0.82
C PHE A 127 14.07 18.04 1.76
N GLU A 128 14.55 19.28 1.87
CA GLU A 128 13.80 20.36 2.49
C GLU A 128 12.43 20.57 1.79
N PRO A 129 11.40 21.04 2.50
CA PRO A 129 10.04 21.17 1.94
C PRO A 129 9.96 21.97 0.63
N SER A 130 10.75 23.06 0.49
CA SER A 130 10.79 23.85 -0.74
C SER A 130 11.29 23.05 -1.94
N THR A 131 12.35 22.26 -1.74
CA THR A 131 12.94 21.39 -2.74
C THR A 131 12.02 20.22 -3.10
N ALA A 132 11.44 19.54 -2.11
CA ALA A 132 10.49 18.47 -2.35
C ALA A 132 9.28 18.94 -3.16
N ASN A 133 8.80 20.16 -2.91
CA ASN A 133 7.72 20.78 -3.67
C ASN A 133 8.11 21.07 -5.12
N ILE A 134 9.33 21.55 -5.37
CA ILE A 134 9.84 21.78 -6.73
C ILE A 134 9.86 20.46 -7.51
N ILE A 135 10.43 19.40 -6.91
CA ILE A 135 10.48 18.07 -7.52
C ILE A 135 9.06 17.57 -7.79
N ASN A 136 8.12 17.74 -6.87
CA ASN A 136 6.74 17.30 -7.07
C ASN A 136 6.01 18.07 -8.16
N ASN A 137 6.28 19.37 -8.32
CA ASN A 137 5.59 20.22 -9.30
C ASN A 137 6.17 20.08 -10.71
N VAL A 138 7.44 19.71 -10.82
CA VAL A 138 8.17 19.63 -12.09
C VAL A 138 8.37 18.19 -12.57
N ILE A 139 8.68 17.29 -11.63
CA ILE A 139 9.04 15.89 -11.85
C ILE A 139 7.92 14.98 -11.32
N SER A 140 6.67 15.46 -11.37
CA SER A 140 5.52 14.70 -10.87
C SER A 140 5.31 13.45 -11.71
N LEU A 141 5.25 12.28 -11.06
CA LEU A 141 4.93 11.00 -11.68
C LEU A 141 3.55 10.56 -11.21
N ASN A 142 2.52 10.92 -11.96
CA ASN A 142 1.11 10.76 -11.59
C ASN A 142 0.49 9.45 -12.09
N GLU A 143 1.04 8.86 -13.15
CA GLU A 143 0.65 7.55 -13.65
C GLU A 143 1.71 6.53 -13.24
N GLN A 144 1.28 5.36 -12.76
CA GLN A 144 2.21 4.32 -12.32
C GLN A 144 1.60 2.94 -12.49
N LYS A 145 2.46 1.98 -12.83
CA LYS A 145 2.11 0.59 -13.05
C LYS A 145 3.17 -0.32 -12.44
N VAL A 146 2.73 -1.36 -11.74
CA VAL A 146 3.65 -2.37 -11.20
C VAL A 146 4.01 -3.32 -12.33
N GLU A 147 5.26 -3.31 -12.76
CA GLU A 147 5.76 -4.19 -13.81
C GLU A 147 6.24 -5.53 -13.26
N ALA A 148 6.81 -5.54 -12.05
CA ALA A 148 7.31 -6.74 -11.42
C ALA A 148 7.23 -6.65 -9.89
N PHE A 149 6.96 -7.79 -9.26
CA PHE A 149 7.02 -7.96 -7.81
C PHE A 149 7.67 -9.32 -7.51
N ASN A 150 8.91 -9.28 -7.04
CA ASN A 150 9.74 -10.45 -6.79
C ASN A 150 9.97 -10.63 -5.29
N ILE A 151 9.73 -11.84 -4.78
CA ILE A 151 9.95 -12.21 -3.38
C ILE A 151 11.02 -13.29 -3.33
N GLN A 152 12.07 -13.05 -2.57
CA GLN A 152 13.07 -14.04 -2.17
C GLN A 152 13.04 -14.11 -0.65
N TYR A 153 12.27 -15.04 -0.07
CA TYR A 153 12.15 -15.18 1.37
C TYR A 153 12.70 -16.54 1.81
N LYS A 154 13.77 -16.52 2.61
CA LYS A 154 14.33 -17.72 3.25
C LYS A 154 14.04 -17.73 4.75
N SER A 155 14.19 -16.58 5.41
CA SER A 155 13.89 -16.41 6.83
C SER A 155 13.72 -14.92 7.16
N ARG A 156 13.30 -14.61 8.40
CA ARG A 156 13.25 -13.22 8.89
C ARG A 156 14.60 -12.49 8.89
N THR A 157 15.72 -13.24 8.83
CA THR A 157 17.09 -12.71 8.76
C THR A 157 17.68 -12.81 7.36
N SER A 158 16.93 -13.33 6.37
CA SER A 158 17.38 -13.48 5.00
C SER A 158 16.18 -13.39 4.05
N PHE A 159 15.87 -12.17 3.63
CA PHE A 159 14.87 -11.93 2.61
C PHE A 159 15.22 -10.73 1.73
N LYS A 160 14.62 -10.70 0.54
CA LYS A 160 14.58 -9.57 -0.37
C LYS A 160 13.22 -9.53 -1.06
N VAL A 161 12.55 -8.38 -0.98
CA VAL A 161 11.38 -8.08 -1.81
C VAL A 161 11.77 -6.96 -2.76
N GLN A 162 11.51 -7.12 -4.05
CA GLN A 162 11.81 -6.09 -5.04
C GLN A 162 10.57 -5.82 -5.89
N VAL A 163 10.18 -4.55 -5.94
CA VAL A 163 9.03 -4.07 -6.70
C VAL A 163 9.52 -3.07 -7.73
N LYS A 164 9.19 -3.32 -9.01
CA LYS A 164 9.49 -2.41 -10.11
C LYS A 164 8.21 -1.73 -10.57
N LEU A 165 8.19 -0.41 -10.55
CA LEU A 165 7.12 0.41 -11.10
C LEU A 165 7.63 1.10 -12.37
N ASN A 166 6.82 1.10 -13.41
CA ASN A 166 6.95 2.12 -14.45
C ASN A 166 6.08 3.30 -14.06
N ALA A 167 6.66 4.48 -14.04
CA ALA A 167 5.97 5.69 -13.65
C ALA A 167 6.13 6.77 -14.72
N GLN A 168 5.05 7.49 -14.99
CA GLN A 168 4.97 8.52 -16.01
C GLN A 168 4.37 9.79 -15.43
N GLY A 169 4.81 10.91 -15.98
CA GLY A 169 4.45 12.26 -15.61
C GLY A 169 4.29 13.12 -16.84
N LYS A 170 3.69 14.30 -16.65
CA LYS A 170 3.65 15.35 -17.66
C LYS A 170 4.22 16.62 -17.05
N TYR A 171 4.95 17.39 -17.85
CA TYR A 171 5.44 18.70 -17.46
C TYR A 171 4.93 19.78 -18.43
N GLN A 172 4.85 21.00 -17.94
CA GLN A 172 4.62 22.21 -18.72
C GLN A 172 5.86 23.08 -18.63
N LYS A 173 6.41 23.50 -19.77
CA LYS A 173 7.65 24.28 -19.86
C LYS A 173 7.60 25.51 -18.95
N SER A 174 6.49 26.25 -18.96
CA SER A 174 6.27 27.43 -18.11
C SER A 174 6.41 27.16 -16.61
N GLN A 175 6.08 25.96 -16.12
CA GLN A 175 6.22 25.56 -14.72
C GLN A 175 7.65 25.13 -14.40
N VAL A 176 8.33 24.51 -15.36
CA VAL A 176 9.71 24.03 -15.20
C VAL A 176 10.73 25.18 -15.33
N GLN A 177 10.41 26.18 -16.15
CA GLN A 177 11.30 27.28 -16.54
C GLN A 177 11.97 27.96 -15.35
N SER A 178 11.24 28.24 -14.27
CA SER A 178 11.76 28.88 -13.06
C SER A 178 12.74 28.01 -12.25
N TYR A 179 12.79 26.70 -12.54
CA TYR A 179 13.55 25.71 -11.78
C TYR A 179 14.62 25.00 -12.63
N LEU A 180 14.73 25.30 -13.92
CA LEU A 180 15.65 24.64 -14.86
C LEU A 180 17.06 24.48 -14.28
N GLN A 181 17.68 25.57 -13.84
CA GLN A 181 19.02 25.54 -13.28
C GLN A 181 19.12 24.68 -12.01
N GLN A 182 18.07 24.67 -11.17
CA GLN A 182 18.05 23.90 -9.91
C GLN A 182 17.94 22.40 -10.16
N ILE A 183 17.20 21.99 -11.19
CA ILE A 183 17.07 20.58 -11.61
C ILE A 183 18.14 20.17 -12.65
N GLY A 184 19.05 21.10 -12.99
CA GLY A 184 20.15 20.93 -13.92
C GLY A 184 19.73 20.69 -15.37
N LEU A 185 18.67 21.36 -15.79
CA LEU A 185 18.27 21.53 -17.18
C LEU A 185 18.54 22.98 -17.64
N ASN A 186 18.61 23.17 -18.95
CA ASN A 186 18.72 24.48 -19.61
C ASN A 186 17.53 24.68 -20.57
N ASP A 187 17.30 25.91 -21.04
CA ASP A 187 16.19 26.25 -21.94
C ASP A 187 16.12 25.39 -23.19
N GLY A 188 17.28 25.01 -23.74
CA GLY A 188 17.40 24.17 -24.92
C GLY A 188 17.02 22.70 -24.70
N ASP A 189 16.91 22.25 -23.45
CA ASP A 189 16.48 20.89 -23.12
C ASP A 189 14.96 20.71 -23.28
N LEU A 190 14.19 21.78 -23.06
CA LEU A 190 12.73 21.77 -23.20
C LEU A 190 12.31 22.30 -24.58
N LYS A 191 12.36 21.41 -25.57
CA LYS A 191 12.04 21.71 -26.98
C LYS A 191 10.55 21.94 -27.25
N GLN A 192 9.67 21.52 -26.35
CA GLN A 192 8.21 21.58 -26.49
C GLN A 192 7.60 22.32 -25.29
N GLU A 193 6.44 22.94 -25.49
CA GLU A 193 5.69 23.62 -24.41
C GLU A 193 5.20 22.67 -23.33
N SER A 194 4.98 21.40 -23.69
CA SER A 194 4.68 20.33 -22.74
C SER A 194 5.33 19.04 -23.20
N GLY A 195 5.56 18.12 -22.26
CA GLY A 195 6.11 16.81 -22.58
C GLY A 195 5.84 15.80 -21.47
N THR A 196 6.38 14.60 -21.65
CA THR A 196 6.28 13.52 -20.67
C THR A 196 7.60 13.31 -19.94
N LEU A 197 7.51 12.84 -18.71
CA LEU A 197 8.62 12.28 -17.95
C LEU A 197 8.31 10.82 -17.68
N SER A 198 9.31 9.95 -17.76
CA SER A 198 9.16 8.52 -17.61
C SER A 198 10.35 7.96 -16.84
N ALA A 199 10.07 7.19 -15.80
CA ALA A 199 11.08 6.53 -14.99
C ALA A 199 10.67 5.10 -14.64
N ASP A 200 11.66 4.24 -14.51
CA ASP A 200 11.52 2.99 -13.76
C ASP A 200 11.92 3.26 -12.30
N LEU A 201 11.03 2.92 -11.37
CA LEU A 201 11.23 3.03 -9.93
C LEU A 201 11.39 1.63 -9.36
N ILE A 202 12.52 1.37 -8.70
CA ILE A 202 12.84 0.06 -8.14
C ILE A 202 12.93 0.20 -6.63
N PHE A 203 11.98 -0.40 -5.94
CA PHE A 203 11.93 -0.47 -4.49
C PHE A 203 12.46 -1.83 -4.06
N THR A 204 13.55 -1.84 -3.29
CA THR A 204 14.19 -3.05 -2.79
C THR A 204 14.14 -3.04 -1.27
N TYR A 205 13.41 -3.98 -0.71
CA TYR A 205 13.23 -4.18 0.72
C TYR A 205 14.07 -5.37 1.18
N THR A 206 15.02 -5.12 2.08
CA THR A 206 15.90 -6.14 2.65
C THR A 206 15.77 -6.19 4.16
N VAL A 207 16.43 -7.18 4.75
CA VAL A 207 16.53 -7.34 6.20
C VAL A 207 17.13 -6.07 6.82
N PRO A 208 16.52 -5.50 7.87
CA PRO A 208 17.07 -4.36 8.59
C PRO A 208 18.20 -4.79 9.53
N GLU A 209 19.10 -3.86 9.87
CA GLU A 209 20.19 -4.09 10.83
C GLU A 209 19.67 -4.41 12.23
N SER A 210 18.52 -3.81 12.59
CA SER A 210 17.87 -3.99 13.88
C SER A 210 16.37 -4.27 13.69
N ASN A 211 15.65 -4.55 14.78
CA ASN A 211 14.18 -4.66 14.75
C ASN A 211 13.63 -5.69 13.73
N LEU A 212 14.21 -6.88 13.66
CA LEU A 212 13.74 -7.96 12.80
C LEU A 212 12.24 -8.28 12.99
N PHE A 213 11.58 -8.66 11.89
CA PHE A 213 10.18 -9.07 11.91
C PHE A 213 9.96 -10.26 12.85
N SER A 214 8.98 -10.12 13.75
CA SER A 214 8.71 -11.07 14.81
C SER A 214 7.27 -10.92 15.30
N ARG A 215 6.87 -11.73 16.29
CA ARG A 215 5.54 -11.72 16.90
C ARG A 215 5.07 -10.32 17.33
N LYS A 216 5.98 -9.48 17.85
CA LYS A 216 5.66 -8.11 18.33
C LYS A 216 5.18 -7.18 17.23
N ASN A 217 5.44 -7.52 15.97
CA ASN A 217 5.06 -6.72 14.82
C ASN A 217 3.58 -6.87 14.45
N PHE A 218 2.88 -7.85 15.02
CA PHE A 218 1.43 -7.98 14.96
C PHE A 218 0.82 -7.13 16.09
N ASP A 219 0.59 -5.86 15.78
CA ASP A 219 0.06 -4.90 16.73
C ASP A 219 -1.47 -4.96 16.73
N THR A 220 -2.02 -5.67 17.72
CA THR A 220 -3.47 -5.89 17.85
C THR A 220 -4.22 -4.64 18.30
N LEU A 221 -3.55 -3.75 19.04
CA LEU A 221 -4.13 -2.49 19.52
C LEU A 221 -4.29 -1.49 18.37
N MET A 222 -3.20 -1.28 17.62
CA MET A 222 -3.19 -0.38 16.47
C MET A 222 -3.79 -1.02 15.22
N LYS A 223 -4.03 -2.33 15.26
CA LYS A 223 -4.56 -3.14 14.14
C LYS A 223 -3.63 -3.04 12.94
N LYS A 224 -2.36 -3.38 13.12
CA LYS A 224 -1.31 -3.30 12.10
C LYS A 224 -0.42 -4.54 12.09
N ILE A 225 0.18 -4.84 10.94
CA ILE A 225 1.21 -5.87 10.80
C ILE A 225 2.45 -5.22 10.20
N ASN A 226 3.35 -4.80 11.06
CA ASN A 226 4.48 -3.94 10.72
C ASN A 226 5.68 -4.76 10.23
N PHE A 227 5.84 -4.90 8.92
CA PHE A 227 6.96 -5.60 8.31
C PHE A 227 8.19 -4.67 8.22
N ASN A 228 9.19 -4.96 9.05
CA ASN A 228 10.38 -4.13 9.21
C ASN A 228 11.45 -4.46 8.15
N THR A 229 12.05 -3.43 7.56
CA THR A 229 12.93 -3.56 6.40
C THR A 229 13.87 -2.37 6.24
N THR A 230 15.04 -2.62 5.63
CA THR A 230 15.80 -1.56 4.95
C THR A 230 15.23 -1.38 3.55
N LEU A 231 14.81 -0.16 3.23
CA LEU A 231 14.28 0.19 1.91
C LEU A 231 15.34 0.92 1.10
N LYS A 232 15.69 0.39 -0.07
CA LYS A 232 16.42 1.09 -1.11
C LYS A 232 15.48 1.48 -2.24
N ILE A 233 15.54 2.72 -2.69
CA ILE A 233 14.78 3.23 -3.82
C ILE A 233 15.76 3.66 -4.90
N ASP A 234 15.69 3.02 -6.06
CA ASP A 234 16.42 3.42 -7.26
C ASP A 234 15.44 4.01 -8.29
N MET A 235 15.81 5.13 -8.91
CA MET A 235 15.04 5.79 -9.96
C MET A 235 15.90 5.87 -11.23
N VAL A 236 15.38 5.33 -12.33
CA VAL A 236 16.07 5.26 -13.62
C VAL A 236 15.24 5.97 -14.69
N GLY A 237 15.74 7.09 -15.21
CA GLY A 237 15.07 7.85 -16.26
C GLY A 237 15.03 7.09 -17.58
N LYS A 238 13.90 7.12 -18.27
CA LYS A 238 13.70 6.43 -19.55
C LYS A 238 13.84 7.38 -20.74
N ASP A 239 13.30 8.58 -20.63
CA ASP A 239 13.46 9.65 -21.61
C ASP A 239 14.70 10.52 -21.33
N GLU A 240 15.09 11.33 -22.32
CA GLU A 240 16.28 12.17 -22.24
C GLU A 240 16.22 13.20 -21.12
N ILE A 241 15.04 13.78 -20.86
CA ILE A 241 14.86 14.83 -19.86
C ILE A 241 14.99 14.22 -18.46
N MET A 242 14.31 13.12 -18.20
CA MET A 242 14.40 12.42 -16.92
C MET A 242 15.81 11.88 -16.66
N LYS A 243 16.52 11.38 -17.69
CA LYS A 243 17.93 10.99 -17.57
C LYS A 243 18.81 12.18 -17.19
N LYS A 244 18.65 13.32 -17.86
CA LYS A 244 19.39 14.54 -17.54
C LYS A 244 19.12 14.98 -16.12
N ILE A 245 17.85 15.10 -15.73
CA ILE A 245 17.47 15.44 -14.35
C ILE A 245 18.18 14.53 -13.36
N LEU A 246 18.15 13.20 -13.55
CA LEU A 246 18.76 12.26 -12.62
C LEU A 246 20.30 12.20 -12.63
N GLN A 247 20.95 12.83 -13.61
CA GLN A 247 22.41 12.86 -13.78
C GLN A 247 23.01 14.25 -13.51
N SER A 248 22.19 15.28 -13.37
CA SER A 248 22.64 16.65 -13.59
C SER A 248 23.43 17.27 -12.44
N THR A 249 23.01 17.07 -11.19
CA THR A 249 23.43 17.95 -10.09
C THR A 249 23.51 17.24 -8.75
N THR A 250 24.27 17.81 -7.82
CA THR A 250 24.26 17.43 -6.39
C THR A 250 22.84 17.42 -5.81
N PHE A 251 21.94 18.25 -6.36
CA PHE A 251 20.52 18.32 -6.01
C PHE A 251 19.74 17.06 -6.40
N THR A 252 19.94 16.52 -7.60
CA THR A 252 19.21 15.34 -8.09
C THR A 252 19.91 14.02 -7.86
N ASN A 253 21.18 14.00 -7.44
CA ASN A 253 21.90 12.75 -7.15
C ASN A 253 21.12 11.85 -6.15
N ASN A 254 20.48 12.45 -5.15
CA ASN A 254 19.65 11.74 -4.16
C ASN A 254 18.29 11.27 -4.71
N LEU A 255 17.88 11.71 -5.90
CA LEU A 255 16.72 11.15 -6.60
C LEU A 255 17.04 9.76 -7.15
N SER A 256 18.25 9.60 -7.72
CA SER A 256 18.65 8.39 -8.44
C SER A 256 18.71 7.16 -7.53
N SER A 257 19.24 7.28 -6.31
CA SER A 257 19.37 6.17 -5.38
C SER A 257 19.43 6.66 -3.94
N GLN A 258 18.62 6.06 -3.05
CA GLN A 258 18.67 6.34 -1.61
C GLN A 258 18.28 5.10 -0.82
N THR A 259 18.95 4.88 0.31
CA THR A 259 18.64 3.82 1.27
C THR A 259 18.09 4.42 2.57
N PHE A 260 17.04 3.81 3.10
CA PHE A 260 16.36 4.16 4.34
C PHE A 260 16.41 2.94 5.26
N GLN A 261 17.08 3.08 6.40
CA GLN A 261 17.13 2.03 7.42
C GLN A 261 15.83 1.98 8.23
N ASP A 262 15.56 0.82 8.83
CA ASP A 262 14.49 0.59 9.81
C ASP A 262 13.10 1.12 9.38
N GLN A 263 12.75 0.97 8.10
CA GLN A 263 11.40 1.27 7.62
C GLN A 263 10.43 0.15 8.03
N SER A 264 9.16 0.50 8.21
CA SER A 264 8.09 -0.44 8.54
C SER A 264 6.94 -0.28 7.57
N ILE A 265 6.49 -1.39 6.99
CA ILE A 265 5.36 -1.45 6.07
C ILE A 265 4.21 -2.16 6.76
N ASP A 266 3.07 -1.50 6.87
CA ASP A 266 1.87 -2.16 7.39
C ASP A 266 1.28 -3.08 6.32
N LEU A 267 1.39 -4.39 6.52
CA LEU A 267 0.92 -5.40 5.57
C LEU A 267 -0.58 -5.72 5.72
N LEU A 268 -1.24 -5.27 6.79
CA LEU A 268 -2.65 -5.59 7.03
C LEU A 268 -3.58 -5.11 5.90
N PRO A 269 -3.47 -3.88 5.37
CA PRO A 269 -4.33 -3.44 4.28
C PRO A 269 -4.26 -4.33 3.04
N TYR A 270 -3.08 -4.85 2.69
CA TYR A 270 -2.93 -5.74 1.53
C TYR A 270 -3.54 -7.11 1.77
N LEU A 271 -3.46 -7.64 2.99
CA LEU A 271 -4.18 -8.85 3.37
C LEU A 271 -5.68 -8.66 3.23
N LEU A 272 -6.23 -7.60 3.84
CA LEU A 272 -7.66 -7.30 3.77
C LEU A 272 -8.09 -7.09 2.31
N TYR A 273 -7.32 -6.34 1.54
CA TYR A 273 -7.59 -6.17 0.12
C TYR A 273 -7.47 -7.49 -0.65
N SER A 274 -6.67 -8.46 -0.22
CA SER A 274 -6.53 -9.74 -0.94
C SER A 274 -7.66 -10.74 -0.66
N ILE A 275 -8.39 -10.58 0.44
CA ILE A 275 -9.41 -11.54 0.92
C ILE A 275 -10.85 -11.00 0.88
N LEU A 276 -11.04 -9.67 0.88
CA LEU A 276 -12.33 -9.01 0.65
C LEU A 276 -12.75 -9.11 -0.81
#